data_AF-A0A105T8R9-F1
#
_entry.id   AF-A0A105T8R9-F1
#
_cell.length_a   1.000
_cell.length_b   1.000
_cell.length_c   1.000
_cell.angle_alpha   90.00
_cell.angle_beta   90.00
_cell.angle_gamma   90.00
#
_symmetry.space_group_name_H-M   'P 1'
#
loop_
_entity.id
_entity.type
_entity.pdbx_description
1 polymer ?
#
loop_
_entity_poly.entity_id
_entity_poly.type
_entity_poly.pdbx_seq_one_letter_code
_entity_poly.pdbx_strand_id
1 'polypeptide(L)' 'MSIEIDVLHHTCTFASAEDAQQVPLSRIEVFNDDPSHLSQALVAGRRIAITEEEAQALVAAGAHDRRVMLHATTDGSPI' A
#
# COMPACT_ATOMS: atom_id res chain seq x y z
N MET A 1 3.39 -8.67 -12.55
CA MET A 1 3.15 -7.24 -12.23
C MET A 1 4.33 -6.80 -11.41
N SER A 2 4.91 -5.65 -11.72
CA SER A 2 6.09 -5.14 -11.03
C SER A 2 5.76 -3.76 -10.47
N ILE A 3 6.06 -3.57 -9.18
CA ILE A 3 5.88 -2.30 -8.49
C ILE A 3 7.27 -1.73 -8.24
N GLU A 4 7.54 -0.54 -8.76
CA GLU A 4 8.78 0.18 -8.51
C GLU A 4 8.45 1.42 -7.67
N ILE A 5 9.11 1.53 -6.52
CA ILE A 5 8.87 2.60 -5.56
C ILE A 5 10.07 3.55 -5.61
N ASP A 6 9.84 4.74 -6.13
CA ASP A 6 10.83 5.81 -6.17
C ASP A 6 10.65 6.71 -4.95
N VAL A 7 11.42 6.40 -3.90
CA VAL A 7 11.42 7.16 -2.64
C VAL A 7 12.03 8.56 -2.78
N LEU A 8 12.84 8.80 -3.82
CA LEU A 8 13.49 10.09 -4.08
C LEU A 8 12.49 11.14 -4.55
N HIS A 9 11.60 10.75 -5.46
CA HIS A 9 10.53 11.59 -6.03
C HIS A 9 9.19 11.36 -5.34
N HIS A 10 9.12 10.47 -4.36
CA HIS A 10 7.88 10.03 -3.70
C HIS A 10 6.81 9.56 -4.70
N THR A 11 7.24 8.81 -5.72
CA THR A 11 6.34 8.24 -6.74
C THR A 11 6.44 6.73 -6.78
N CYS A 12 5.37 6.07 -7.22
CA CYS A 12 5.34 4.64 -7.47
C CYS A 12 4.97 4.41 -8.93
N THR A 13 5.78 3.60 -9.60
CA THR A 13 5.55 3.16 -10.97
C THR A 13 5.02 1.74 -10.93
N PHE A 14 3.81 1.56 -11.44
CA PHE A 14 3.16 0.27 -11.52
C PHE A 14 3.20 -0.24 -12.95
N ALA A 15 4.04 -1.25 -13.21
CA ALA A 15 4.17 -1.89 -14.51
C ALA A 15 3.29 -3.16 -14.57
N SER A 16 2.23 -3.08 -15.36
CA SER A 16 1.38 -4.20 -15.77
C SER A 16 1.79 -4.71 -17.16
N ALA A 17 1.29 -5.89 -17.54
CA ALA A 17 1.59 -6.48 -18.85
C ALA A 17 1.20 -5.61 -20.05
N GLU A 18 0.25 -4.69 -19.86
CA GLU A 18 -0.30 -3.83 -20.92
C GLU A 18 0.03 -2.34 -20.74
N ASP A 19 0.41 -1.89 -19.52
CA ASP A 19 0.58 -0.46 -19.22
C ASP A 19 1.51 -0.24 -18.02
N ALA A 20 2.30 0.84 -18.06
CA ALA A 20 3.09 1.31 -16.93
C ALA A 20 2.57 2.67 -16.47
N GLN A 21 2.08 2.74 -15.24
CA GLN A 21 1.46 3.93 -14.68
C GLN A 21 2.29 4.46 -13.51
N GLN A 22 2.76 5.71 -13.61
CA GLN A 22 3.43 6.38 -12.49
C GLN A 22 2.45 7.27 -11.74
N VAL A 23 2.39 7.12 -10.42
CA VAL A 23 1.57 7.94 -9.54
C VAL A 23 2.33 8.40 -8.30
N PRO A 24 1.96 9.54 -7.70
CA PRO A 24 2.51 9.94 -6.42
C PRO A 24 2.07 8.97 -5.31
N LEU A 25 3.00 8.63 -4.40
CA LEU A 25 2.76 7.75 -3.25
C LEU A 25 1.64 8.28 -2.35
N SER A 26 1.53 9.60 -2.21
CA SER A 26 0.44 10.25 -1.46
C SER A 26 -0.96 9.99 -2.03
N ARG A 27 -1.07 9.46 -3.25
CA ARG A 27 -2.34 9.07 -3.88
C ARG A 27 -2.56 7.55 -3.85
N ILE A 28 -1.67 6.81 -3.20
CA ILE A 28 -1.79 5.37 -3.03
C ILE A 28 -2.38 5.09 -1.67
N GLU A 29 -3.46 4.31 -1.65
CA GLU A 29 -4.10 3.86 -0.41
C GLU A 29 -3.96 2.35 -0.28
N VAL A 30 -3.36 1.89 0.80
CA VAL A 30 -3.19 0.47 1.11
C VAL A 30 -4.30 0.06 2.07
N PHE A 31 -5.11 -0.93 1.72
CA PHE A 31 -6.23 -1.38 2.52
C PHE A 31 -6.30 -2.92 2.51
N ASN A 32 -6.92 -3.47 3.55
CA ASN A 32 -7.13 -4.90 3.69
C ASN A 32 -8.63 -5.13 3.54
N ASP A 33 -9.05 -5.65 2.38
CA ASP A 33 -10.45 -5.93 2.07
C ASP A 33 -10.60 -7.45 1.97
N ASP A 34 -10.74 -8.07 3.15
CA ASP A 34 -11.45 -9.32 3.48
C ASP A 34 -11.12 -10.62 2.67
N PRO A 35 -11.75 -11.77 3.00
CA PRO A 35 -11.23 -12.98 3.67
C PRO A 35 -10.05 -13.74 3.03
N SER A 36 -9.43 -13.24 1.97
CA SER A 36 -8.36 -13.93 1.23
C SER A 36 -6.97 -13.76 1.84
N HIS A 37 -6.84 -13.04 2.96
CA HIS A 37 -5.56 -12.68 3.59
C HIS A 37 -4.60 -11.86 2.69
N LEU A 38 -5.09 -11.30 1.58
CA LEU A 38 -4.29 -10.50 0.65
C LEU A 38 -4.55 -9.01 0.86
N SER A 39 -3.48 -8.21 0.91
CA SER A 39 -3.58 -6.75 0.97
C SER A 39 -3.89 -6.20 -0.42
N GLN A 40 -4.53 -5.04 -0.48
CA GLN A 40 -4.84 -4.35 -1.74
C GLN A 40 -4.31 -2.92 -1.69
N ALA A 41 -3.82 -2.43 -2.83
CA ALA A 41 -3.47 -1.03 -3.02
C ALA A 41 -4.41 -0.37 -4.03
N LEU A 42 -4.82 0.86 -3.75
CA LEU A 42 -5.54 1.73 -4.66
C LEU A 42 -4.52 2.64 -5.35
N VAL A 43 -4.27 2.39 -6.63
CA VAL A 43 -3.31 3.17 -7.44
C VAL A 43 -4.09 3.83 -8.56
N ALA A 44 -4.13 5.17 -8.58
CA ALA A 44 -4.91 5.94 -9.56
C ALA A 44 -6.41 5.56 -9.61
N GLY A 45 -7.00 5.06 -8.52
CA GLY A 45 -8.38 4.55 -8.50
C GLY A 45 -8.53 3.11 -9.00
N ARG A 46 -7.44 2.41 -9.31
CA ARG A 46 -7.42 0.98 -9.64
C ARG A 46 -7.01 0.18 -8.42
N ARG A 47 -7.77 -0.87 -8.08
CA ARG A 47 -7.43 -1.79 -6.99
C ARG A 47 -6.53 -2.90 -7.53
N ILE A 48 -5.42 -3.12 -6.85
CA ILE A 48 -4.44 -4.14 -7.19
C ILE A 48 -4.17 -4.98 -5.96
N ALA A 49 -4.22 -6.30 -6.14
CA ALA A 49 -3.84 -7.24 -5.10
C ALA A 49 -2.31 -7.21 -4.95
N ILE A 50 -1.86 -7.04 -3.72
CA ILE A 50 -0.44 -6.98 -3.36
C ILE A 50 -0.19 -7.88 -2.15
N THR A 51 1.07 -8.28 -1.99
CA THR A 51 1.51 -9.01 -0.80
C THR A 51 1.58 -8.10 0.42
N GLU A 52 1.66 -8.69 1.61
CA GLU A 52 1.84 -7.94 2.84
C GLU A 52 3.18 -7.18 2.88
N GLU A 53 4.24 -7.79 2.32
CA GLU A 53 5.57 -7.18 2.19
C GLU A 53 5.54 -5.94 1.29
N GLU A 54 4.84 -6.02 0.14
CA GLU A 54 4.63 -4.87 -0.75
C GLU A 54 3.78 -3.79 -0.08
N ALA A 55 2.75 -4.19 0.67
CA ALA A 55 1.92 -3.25 1.43
C ALA A 55 2.75 -2.49 2.47
N GLN A 56 3.63 -3.18 3.20
CA GLN A 56 4.56 -2.54 4.13
C GLN A 56 5.56 -1.63 3.40
N ALA A 57 6.11 -2.06 2.25
CA ALA A 57 7.04 -1.25 1.47
C ALA A 57 6.40 0.05 0.97
N LEU A 58 5.16 -0.01 0.48
CA LEU A 58 4.38 1.15 0.05
C LEU A 58 4.14 2.12 1.21
N VAL A 59 3.72 1.61 2.36
CA VAL A 59 3.48 2.43 3.56
C VAL A 59 4.79 3.05 4.08
N ALA A 60 5.88 2.27 4.12
CA ALA A 60 7.20 2.77 4.51
C ALA A 60 7.72 3.87 3.57
N ALA A 61 7.35 3.80 2.29
CA ALA A 61 7.67 4.83 1.31
C ALA A 61 6.77 6.08 1.41
N GLY A 62 5.67 6.02 2.16
CA GLY A 62 4.76 7.14 2.41
C GLY A 62 3.39 7.03 1.74
N ALA A 63 2.96 5.83 1.34
CA ALA A 63 1.57 5.58 0.95
C ALA A 63 0.62 5.66 2.16
N HIS A 64 -0.65 5.95 1.91
CA HIS A 64 -1.67 6.00 2.96
C HIS A 64 -2.06 4.60 3.42
N ASP A 65 -1.68 4.23 4.64
CA ASP A 65 -2.16 3.02 5.30
C ASP A 65 -3.61 3.23 5.77
N ARG A 66 -4.54 2.54 5.11
CA ARG A 66 -5.97 2.46 5.42
C ARG A 66 -6.36 1.04 5.85
N ARG A 67 -5.36 0.16 6.04
CA ARG A 67 -5.59 -1.17 6.60
C ARG A 67 -6.16 -0.99 7.99
N VAL A 68 -7.28 -1.68 8.26
CA VAL A 68 -7.85 -1.68 9.60
C VAL A 68 -6.87 -2.46 10.47
N MET A 69 -6.08 -1.75 11.29
CA MET A 69 -5.34 -2.36 12.38
C MET A 69 -6.34 -2.90 13.39
N LEU A 70 -6.83 -4.13 13.18
CA LEU A 70 -7.79 -4.75 14.09
C LEU A 70 -7.21 -5.03 15.48
N HIS A 71 -5.91 -4.79 15.72
CA HIS A 71 -5.30 -4.73 17.05
C HIS A 71 -3.96 -3.97 16.99
N ALA A 72 -4.00 -2.67 17.22
CA ALA A 72 -2.84 -1.95 17.77
C ALA A 72 -3.30 -0.84 18.73
N THR A 73 -4.38 -1.10 19.47
CA THR A 73 -4.48 -0.53 20.81
C THR A 73 -3.50 -1.31 21.68
N THR A 74 -2.25 -0.84 21.76
CA THR A 74 -1.57 -0.90 23.06
C THR A 74 -2.28 0.13 23.95
N ASP A 75 -3.49 -0.22 24.35
CA ASP A 75 -4.10 0.30 25.56
C ASP A 75 -3.46 -0.51 26.69
N GLY A 76 -2.61 0.16 27.46
CA GLY A 76 -1.79 -0.50 28.46
C GLY A 76 -0.49 0.23 28.75
N SER A 77 -0.55 1.54 28.91
CA SER A 77 0.37 2.20 29.83
C SER A 77 -0.11 1.90 31.25
N PRO A 78 0.67 1.21 32.08
CA PRO A 78 0.72 1.55 33.49
C PRO A 78 2.09 2.19 33.79
N ILE A 79 1.99 3.46 34.18
CA ILE A 79 2.91 4.22 35.01
C ILE A 79 3.40 3.42 36.22
#